data_AF-A0A424PJJ4-F1
#
_entry.id   AF-A0A424PJJ4-F1
#
_cell.length_a   1.000
_cell.length_b   1.000
_cell.length_c   1.000
_cell.angle_alpha   90.00
_cell.angle_beta   90.00
_cell.angle_gamma   90.00
#
_symmetry.space_group_name_H-M   'P 1'
#
loop_
_entity.id
_entity.type
_entity.pdbx_description
1 polymer ?
#
loop_
_entity_poly.entity_id
_entity_poly.type
_entity_poly.pdbx_seq_one_letter_code
_entity_poly.pdbx_strand_id
1 'polypeptide(L)'
;MKGEKKANAIIIDLLENYSKAYEYEDFESIASYFDYPTTFKAPIGNTILKDKEELIKFYKVARSAEVVGDDYWYSLYKKIKPIWINKDLCIMDAFYNRYGKKYNLVHEGRALYMFRKTENGWKIFDVTIVPN
;
A
#
# COMPACT_ATOMS: atom_id res chain seq x y z
N MET A 1 -22.84 -2.61 -9.27
CA MET A 1 -22.54 -3.52 -10.41
C MET A 1 -21.73 -2.92 -11.58
N LYS A 2 -22.07 -1.77 -12.20
CA LYS A 2 -21.23 -1.15 -13.27
C LYS A 2 -20.25 -0.08 -12.74
N GLY A 3 -20.69 0.73 -11.77
CA GLY A 3 -19.86 1.75 -11.11
C GLY A 3 -18.71 1.16 -10.27
N GLU A 4 -18.98 0.08 -9.52
CA GLU A 4 -17.97 -0.62 -8.71
C GLU A 4 -16.86 -1.24 -9.56
N LYS A 5 -17.18 -1.81 -10.74
CA LYS A 5 -16.15 -2.36 -11.63
C LYS A 5 -15.18 -1.28 -12.10
N LYS A 6 -15.68 -0.09 -12.47
CA LYS A 6 -14.84 1.05 -12.84
C LYS A 6 -14.01 1.55 -11.66
N ALA A 7 -14.62 1.65 -10.48
CA ALA A 7 -13.91 2.08 -9.27
C ALA A 7 -12.83 1.07 -8.84
N ASN A 8 -13.08 -0.24 -8.98
CA ASN A 8 -12.09 -1.28 -8.73
C ASN A 8 -10.84 -1.08 -9.59
N ALA A 9 -11.01 -0.88 -10.91
CA ALA A 9 -9.89 -0.65 -11.81
C ALA A 9 -9.07 0.58 -11.37
N ILE A 10 -9.73 1.69 -11.05
CA ILE A 10 -9.05 2.92 -10.59
C ILE A 10 -8.25 2.68 -9.30
N ILE A 11 -8.84 1.99 -8.31
CA ILE A 11 -8.17 1.75 -7.03
C ILE A 11 -7.03 0.73 -7.20
N ILE A 12 -7.20 -0.28 -8.06
CA ILE A 12 -6.14 -1.24 -8.38
C ILE A 12 -4.97 -0.52 -9.06
N ASP A 13 -5.23 0.33 -10.07
CA ASP A 13 -4.18 1.13 -10.73
C ASP A 13 -3.45 2.03 -9.72
N LEU A 14 -4.18 2.66 -8.79
CA LEU A 14 -3.57 3.45 -7.71
C LEU A 14 -2.67 2.59 -6.83
N LEU A 15 -3.11 1.39 -6.46
CA LEU A 15 -2.37 0.47 -5.61
C LEU A 15 -1.11 -0.06 -6.32
N GLU A 16 -1.19 -0.36 -7.61
CA GLU A 16 -0.03 -0.76 -8.43
C GLU A 16 0.99 0.37 -8.56
N ASN A 17 0.55 1.59 -8.82
CA ASN A 17 1.44 2.75 -8.89
C ASN A 17 2.07 3.09 -7.54
N TYR A 18 1.31 2.98 -6.44
CA TYR A 18 1.84 3.06 -5.08
C TYR A 18 2.93 1.99 -4.86
N SER A 19 2.70 0.74 -5.28
CA SER A 19 3.69 -0.33 -5.17
C SER A 19 4.95 -0.01 -5.97
N LYS A 20 4.82 0.56 -7.18
CA LYS A 20 5.97 1.00 -7.97
C LYS A 20 6.73 2.15 -7.31
N ALA A 21 6.04 3.14 -6.75
CA ALA A 21 6.70 4.20 -6.01
C ALA A 21 7.49 3.66 -4.80
N TYR A 22 6.97 2.64 -4.12
CA TYR A 22 7.70 1.92 -3.05
C TYR A 22 8.95 1.18 -3.56
N GLU A 23 8.87 0.52 -4.72
CA GLU A 23 10.01 -0.15 -5.35
C GLU A 23 11.15 0.83 -5.65
N TYR A 24 10.82 1.98 -6.27
CA TYR A 24 11.76 3.01 -6.68
C TYR A 24 12.16 4.00 -5.57
N GLU A 25 11.69 3.80 -4.35
CA GLU A 25 11.95 4.70 -3.22
C GLU A 25 11.48 6.15 -3.48
N ASP A 26 10.44 6.31 -4.31
CA ASP A 26 9.82 7.61 -4.61
C ASP A 26 8.81 7.97 -3.50
N PHE A 27 9.35 8.42 -2.37
CA PHE A 27 8.58 8.75 -1.18
C PHE A 27 7.59 9.90 -1.39
N GLU A 28 7.89 10.81 -2.32
CA GLU A 28 7.00 11.92 -2.69
C GLU A 28 5.75 11.40 -3.40
N SER A 29 5.93 10.52 -4.38
CA SER A 29 4.82 9.85 -5.05
C SER A 29 4.04 8.97 -4.08
N ILE A 30 4.72 8.20 -3.21
CA ILE A 30 4.05 7.41 -2.16
C ILE A 30 3.11 8.31 -1.36
N ALA A 31 3.62 9.44 -0.86
CA ALA A 31 2.86 10.35 -0.03
C ALA A 31 1.65 10.99 -0.72
N SER A 32 1.67 11.07 -2.05
CA SER A 32 0.54 11.56 -2.83
C SER A 32 -0.65 10.61 -2.83
N TYR A 33 -0.48 9.31 -2.56
CA TYR A 33 -1.57 8.33 -2.55
C TYR A 33 -2.35 8.28 -1.23
N PHE A 34 -1.85 8.95 -0.19
CA PHE A 34 -2.45 8.95 1.14
C PHE A 34 -3.34 10.16 1.39
N ASP A 35 -4.32 9.95 2.27
CA ASP A 35 -5.13 10.99 2.88
C ASP A 35 -4.85 11.01 4.38
N TYR A 36 -4.68 12.21 4.93
CA TYR A 36 -4.17 12.40 6.28
C TYR A 36 -5.29 12.76 7.27
N PRO A 37 -5.20 12.33 8.54
CA PRO A 37 -4.20 11.40 9.07
C PRO A 37 -4.39 9.98 8.50
N THR A 38 -3.29 9.24 8.37
CA THR A 38 -3.31 7.83 7.97
C THR A 38 -2.81 6.95 9.11
N THR A 39 -3.36 5.74 9.18
CA THR A 39 -2.98 4.77 10.21
C THR A 39 -2.27 3.56 9.63
N PHE A 40 -1.26 3.07 10.35
CA PHE A 40 -0.53 1.86 10.02
C PHE A 40 -0.62 0.88 11.18
N LYS A 41 -0.93 -0.38 10.87
CA LYS A 41 -0.65 -1.52 11.76
C LYS A 41 0.32 -2.43 11.03
N ALA A 42 1.59 -2.40 11.41
CA ALA A 42 2.66 -3.13 10.75
C ALA A 42 3.57 -3.81 11.78
N PRO A 43 4.42 -4.78 11.39
CA PRO A 43 5.41 -5.37 12.29
C PRO A 43 6.36 -4.35 12.94
N ILE A 44 6.58 -3.21 12.27
CA ILE A 44 7.37 -2.08 12.79
C ILE A 44 6.61 -1.19 13.78
N GLY A 45 5.35 -1.52 14.10
CA GLY A 45 4.53 -0.83 15.08
C GLY A 45 3.17 -0.37 14.55
N ASN A 46 2.33 0.08 15.48
CA ASN A 46 1.08 0.76 15.17
C ASN A 46 1.29 2.27 15.28
N THR A 47 0.98 3.01 14.23
CA THR A 47 1.28 4.45 14.16
C THR A 47 0.16 5.22 13.48
N ILE A 48 -0.07 6.44 13.94
CA ILE A 48 -0.90 7.44 13.27
C ILE A 48 0.07 8.48 12.72
N LEU A 49 0.04 8.67 11.40
CA LEU A 49 0.88 9.62 10.68
C LEU A 49 0.00 10.80 10.28
N LYS A 50 0.31 11.97 10.83
CA LYS A 50 -0.55 13.17 10.78
C LYS A 50 -0.44 13.93 9.48
N ASP A 51 0.69 13.80 8.80
CA ASP A 51 1.01 14.57 7.61
C ASP A 51 1.99 13.82 6.69
N LYS A 52 2.28 14.48 5.56
CA LYS A 52 3.20 14.03 4.53
C LYS A 52 4.62 13.78 5.05
N GLU A 53 5.12 14.64 5.93
CA GLU A 53 6.50 14.50 6.42
C GLU A 53 6.65 13.27 7.31
N GLU A 54 5.68 13.03 8.20
CA GLU A 54 5.64 11.83 9.03
C GLU A 54 5.54 10.56 8.16
N LEU A 55 4.74 10.59 7.09
CA LEU A 55 4.62 9.47 6.16
C LEU A 55 5.91 9.16 5.41
N ILE A 56 6.60 10.18 4.89
CA ILE A 56 7.88 10.00 4.21
C ILE A 56 8.92 9.42 5.18
N LYS A 57 8.98 9.92 6.42
CA LYS A 57 9.89 9.38 7.45
C LYS A 57 9.59 7.91 7.75
N PHE A 58 8.31 7.56 7.89
CA PHE A 58 7.89 6.17 8.09
C PHE A 58 8.31 5.27 6.92
N TYR A 59 8.08 5.68 5.67
CA TYR A 59 8.42 4.85 4.50
C TYR A 59 9.93 4.69 4.28
N LYS A 60 10.75 5.68 4.64
CA LYS A 60 12.21 5.53 4.63
C LYS A 60 12.67 4.38 5.53
N VAL A 61 12.04 4.23 6.70
CA VAL A 61 12.29 3.09 7.60
C VAL A 61 11.67 1.82 7.03
N ALA A 62 10.39 1.86 6.62
CA ALA A 62 9.68 0.68 6.13
C ALA A 62 10.25 0.09 4.83
N ARG A 63 11.06 0.85 4.09
CA ARG A 63 11.75 0.44 2.86
C ARG A 63 13.24 0.16 3.08
N SER A 64 13.77 0.40 4.27
CA SER A 64 15.19 0.23 4.57
C SER A 64 15.61 -1.24 4.47
N ALA A 65 16.89 -1.47 4.21
CA ALA A 65 17.47 -2.80 4.15
C ALA A 65 17.24 -3.62 5.44
N GLU A 66 17.23 -2.96 6.59
CA GLU A 66 16.98 -3.60 7.88
C GLU A 66 15.56 -4.17 7.99
N VAL A 67 14.57 -3.54 7.33
CA VAL A 67 13.16 -3.95 7.39
C VAL A 67 12.79 -4.92 6.26
N VAL A 68 13.26 -4.67 5.03
CA VAL A 68 12.87 -5.49 3.86
C VAL A 68 13.91 -6.50 3.40
N GLY A 69 15.13 -6.39 3.91
CA GLY A 69 16.30 -7.17 3.49
C GLY A 69 17.05 -6.55 2.30
N ASP A 70 18.37 -6.65 2.32
CA ASP A 70 19.29 -6.11 1.29
C ASP A 70 19.08 -6.67 -0.13
N ASP A 71 18.46 -7.85 -0.22
CA ASP A 71 18.19 -8.51 -1.50
C ASP A 71 16.90 -8.00 -2.16
N TYR A 72 16.02 -7.28 -1.45
CA TYR A 72 14.76 -6.81 -2.03
C TYR A 72 14.97 -6.01 -3.32
N TRP A 73 14.20 -6.36 -4.36
CA TRP A 73 14.26 -5.72 -5.67
C TRP A 73 12.90 -5.18 -6.12
N TYR A 74 11.84 -5.99 -6.05
CA TYR A 74 10.50 -5.58 -6.48
C TYR A 74 9.39 -6.38 -5.80
N SER A 75 8.15 -5.90 -5.95
CA SER A 75 6.95 -6.57 -5.46
C SER A 75 5.99 -6.87 -6.60
N LEU A 76 5.22 -7.95 -6.48
CA LEU A 76 4.09 -8.20 -7.37
C LEU A 76 2.87 -8.59 -6.56
N TYR A 77 1.70 -8.05 -6.92
CA TYR A 77 0.44 -8.53 -6.37
C TYR A 77 0.07 -9.88 -6.98
N LYS A 78 -0.09 -10.89 -6.12
CA LYS A 78 -0.55 -12.23 -6.47
C LYS A 78 -2.07 -12.25 -6.61
N LYS A 79 -2.77 -11.50 -5.76
CA LYS A 79 -4.23 -11.42 -5.72
C LYS A 79 -4.67 -10.14 -5.02
N ILE A 80 -5.67 -9.46 -5.57
CA ILE A 80 -6.34 -8.33 -4.92
C ILE A 80 -7.83 -8.65 -4.84
N LYS A 81 -8.41 -8.52 -3.65
CA LYS A 81 -9.85 -8.70 -3.40
C LYS A 81 -10.45 -7.39 -2.87
N PRO A 82 -11.23 -6.67 -3.69
CA PRO A 82 -11.99 -5.51 -3.22
C PRO A 82 -13.12 -5.95 -2.27
N ILE A 83 -13.24 -5.28 -1.14
CA ILE A 83 -14.32 -5.44 -0.16
C ILE A 83 -14.97 -4.07 0.02
N TRP A 84 -16.11 -3.88 -0.64
CA TRP A 84 -16.86 -2.62 -0.59
C TRP A 84 -17.62 -2.49 0.72
N ILE A 85 -17.38 -1.41 1.46
CA ILE A 85 -18.17 -1.07 2.66
C ILE A 85 -19.35 -0.21 2.24
N ASN A 86 -19.10 0.80 1.40
CA ASN A 86 -20.11 1.63 0.75
C ASN A 86 -19.51 2.30 -0.50
N LYS A 87 -20.28 3.15 -1.21
CA LYS A 87 -19.84 3.77 -2.47
C LYS A 87 -18.58 4.65 -2.39
N ASP A 88 -18.21 5.09 -1.18
CA ASP A 88 -17.09 5.99 -0.92
C ASP A 88 -15.99 5.34 -0.05
N LEU A 89 -16.12 4.04 0.29
CA LEU A 89 -15.20 3.31 1.16
C LEU A 89 -15.01 1.86 0.71
N CYS A 90 -13.76 1.47 0.46
CA CYS A 90 -13.38 0.14 -0.01
C CYS A 90 -12.11 -0.36 0.68
N ILE A 91 -12.05 -1.64 1.00
CA ILE A 91 -10.81 -2.31 1.46
C ILE A 91 -10.26 -3.12 0.30
N MET A 92 -8.98 -2.94 -0.03
CA MET A 92 -8.24 -3.82 -0.92
C MET A 92 -7.47 -4.84 -0.08
N ASP A 93 -7.96 -6.08 -0.05
CA ASP A 93 -7.26 -7.22 0.54
C ASP A 93 -6.26 -7.78 -0.48
N ALA A 94 -5.00 -7.36 -0.35
CA ALA A 94 -3.94 -7.58 -1.31
C ALA A 94 -2.90 -8.57 -0.80
N PHE A 95 -2.71 -9.64 -1.56
CA PHE A 95 -1.65 -10.63 -1.38
C PHE A 95 -0.52 -10.27 -2.33
N TYR A 96 0.69 -10.17 -1.81
CA TYR A 96 1.85 -9.76 -2.59
C TYR A 96 3.06 -10.65 -2.31
N ASN A 97 3.91 -10.76 -3.31
CA ASN A 97 5.20 -11.40 -3.23
C ASN A 97 6.28 -10.34 -3.37
N ARG A 98 7.35 -10.47 -2.60
CA ARG A 98 8.58 -9.70 -2.79
C ARG A 98 9.63 -10.61 -3.40
N TYR A 99 10.40 -10.05 -4.33
CA TYR A 99 11.44 -10.77 -5.04
C TYR A 99 12.80 -10.11 -4.85
N GLY A 100 13.83 -10.95 -4.83
CA GLY A 100 15.21 -10.54 -4.73
C GLY A 100 15.82 -10.14 -6.07
N LYS A 101 17.08 -9.68 -6.04
CA LYS A 101 17.83 -9.26 -7.25
C LYS A 101 18.07 -10.41 -8.24
N LYS A 102 18.00 -11.67 -7.76
CA LYS A 102 18.10 -12.88 -8.59
C LYS A 102 16.73 -13.45 -8.97
N TYR A 103 15.66 -12.67 -8.84
CA TYR A 103 14.28 -13.08 -9.09
C TYR A 103 13.76 -14.22 -8.20
N ASN A 104 14.46 -14.52 -7.11
CA ASN A 104 14.03 -15.44 -6.06
C ASN A 104 12.92 -14.80 -5.22
N LEU A 105 11.93 -15.61 -4.83
CA LEU A 105 10.93 -15.19 -3.85
C LEU A 105 11.62 -14.99 -2.48
N VAL A 106 11.50 -13.79 -1.90
CA VAL A 106 12.09 -13.48 -0.58
C VAL A 106 11.04 -13.38 0.52
N HIS A 107 9.80 -13.04 0.17
CA HIS A 107 8.70 -12.91 1.13
C HIS A 107 7.34 -13.02 0.43
N GLU A 108 6.39 -13.67 1.10
CA GLU A 108 4.96 -13.59 0.77
C GLU A 108 4.26 -12.81 1.90
N GLY A 109 3.44 -11.84 1.54
CA GLY A 109 2.76 -10.98 2.48
C GLY A 109 1.31 -10.71 2.09
N ARG A 110 0.55 -10.20 3.07
CA ARG A 110 -0.83 -9.76 2.90
C ARG A 110 -1.01 -8.39 3.57
N ALA A 111 -1.65 -7.48 2.88
CA ALA A 111 -1.97 -6.16 3.40
C ALA A 111 -3.41 -5.78 3.05
N LEU A 112 -4.10 -5.19 4.03
CA LEU A 112 -5.39 -4.55 3.84
C LEU A 112 -5.14 -3.05 3.67
N TYR A 113 -5.45 -2.53 2.49
CA TYR A 113 -5.41 -1.10 2.22
C TYR A 113 -6.83 -0.56 2.27
N MET A 114 -7.13 0.32 3.21
CA MET A 114 -8.42 1.00 3.25
C MET A 114 -8.36 2.27 2.42
N PHE A 115 -9.25 2.35 1.44
CA PHE A 115 -9.40 3.47 0.53
C PHE A 115 -10.69 4.22 0.82
N ARG A 116 -10.60 5.55 0.88
CA ARG A 116 -11.76 6.44 0.88
C ARG A 116 -11.77 7.34 -0.34
N LYS A 117 -12.96 7.69 -0.80
CA LYS A 117 -13.15 8.67 -1.87
C LYS A 117 -13.09 10.07 -1.27
N THR A 118 -12.23 10.91 -1.83
CA THR A 118 -12.09 12.33 -1.49
C THR A 118 -12.46 13.19 -2.70
N GLU A 119 -12.46 14.51 -2.53
CA GLU A 119 -12.61 15.47 -3.65
C GLU A 119 -11.50 15.28 -4.70
N ASN A 120 -10.33 14.82 -4.28
CA ASN A 120 -9.14 14.56 -5.11
C ASN A 120 -9.03 13.10 -5.58
N GLY A 121 -10.13 12.34 -5.53
CA GLY A 121 -10.16 10.93 -5.92
C GLY A 121 -9.94 9.96 -4.74
N TRP A 122 -9.66 8.70 -5.06
CA TRP A 122 -9.45 7.65 -4.06
C TRP A 122 -8.08 7.78 -3.40
N LYS A 123 -8.04 7.67 -2.07
CA LYS A 123 -6.82 7.77 -1.27
C LYS A 123 -6.77 6.69 -0.19
N ILE A 124 -5.57 6.24 0.13
CA ILE A 124 -5.30 5.32 1.24
C ILE A 124 -5.37 6.11 2.55
N PHE A 125 -6.05 5.58 3.56
CA PHE A 125 -6.06 6.17 4.90
C PHE A 125 -5.78 5.18 6.04
N ASP A 126 -5.76 3.88 5.74
CA ASP A 126 -5.30 2.86 6.67
C ASP A 126 -4.57 1.75 5.90
N VAL A 127 -3.47 1.28 6.47
CA VAL A 127 -2.75 0.10 6.01
C VAL A 127 -2.58 -0.85 7.18
N THR A 128 -3.09 -2.06 7.02
CA THR A 128 -2.93 -3.13 8.00
C THR A 128 -2.17 -4.29 7.36
N ILE A 129 -0.97 -4.57 7.82
CA ILE A 129 -0.22 -5.76 7.44
C ILE A 129 -0.76 -6.95 8.25
N VAL A 130 -1.17 -8.00 7.55
CA VAL A 130 -1.80 -9.18 8.16
C VAL A 130 -0.82 -10.33 8.09
N PRO A 131 -0.57 -11.05 9.20
CA PRO A 131 0.17 -12.30 9.16
C PRO A 131 -0.52 -13.29 8.22
N ASN A 132 0.26 -14.03 7.43
CA ASN A 132 -0.27 -15.13 6.62
C ASN A 132 -0.70 -16.31 7.50
#